data_AF-U4U7F0-F1
#
_entry.id   AF-U4U7F0-F1
#
_cell.length_a   1.000
_cell.length_b   1.000
_cell.length_c   1.000
_cell.angle_alpha   90.00
_cell.angle_beta   90.00
_cell.angle_gamma   90.00
#
_symmetry.space_group_name_H-M   'P 1'
#
loop_
_entity.id
_entity.type
_entity.pdbx_description
1 polymer ?
#
loop_
_entity_poly.entity_id
_entity_poly.type
_entity_poly.pdbx_seq_one_letter_code
_entity_poly.pdbx_strand_id
1 'polypeptide(L)'
;MPNDGSRNPHAKKHPVYLQHGLVATCNNFLALQKDSLAFVLWDAGYDVWLGNYRGTYPSEEHVNLTTRDQKFWETSMDDVALIDLPAIFHTILAHSKPDSKIIYIGHSLGTTFALMYASELPDEAKTIIKMFVLLCPAYTLKNMISPYKVFAPFGNWVVDTVRDLRLDRIVSEAQELARLTAPCMESPPLMRLCMQLYNLFYGPKADFGPEIVPVYFRQLPGGTSIQILNHAADLVLGNFRKYNYPPQVNWQKYGSSKAPFLDVSRIEVPTYIVYSTQDWATPEA
;
A
#
# COMPACT_ATOMS: atom_id res chain seq x y z
N MET A 1 2.80 16.89 8.51
CA MET A 1 2.83 17.89 9.60
C MET A 1 1.73 18.88 9.29
N PRO A 2 0.76 19.14 10.18
CA PRO A 2 -0.29 20.11 9.89
C PRO A 2 0.34 21.49 9.67
N ASN A 3 0.03 22.12 8.54
CA ASN A 3 0.50 23.47 8.24
C ASN A 3 -0.37 24.48 9.00
N ASP A 4 0.07 24.90 10.18
CA ASP A 4 -0.61 25.91 11.03
C ASP A 4 -0.60 27.33 10.44
N GLY A 5 -0.08 27.51 9.22
CA GLY A 5 0.00 28.78 8.53
C GLY A 5 1.14 29.68 8.99
N SER A 6 1.91 29.29 10.01
CA SER A 6 3.04 30.08 10.52
C SER A 6 4.35 29.82 9.75
N ARG A 7 4.50 28.65 9.11
CA ARG A 7 5.76 28.22 8.49
C ARG A 7 5.87 28.38 6.98
N ASN A 8 4.76 28.50 6.24
CA ASN A 8 4.80 28.72 4.78
C ASN A 8 3.69 29.68 4.30
N PRO A 9 4.02 30.97 4.06
CA PRO A 9 3.08 31.99 3.54
C PRO A 9 2.52 31.68 2.14
N HIS A 10 3.13 30.75 1.40
CA HIS A 10 2.75 30.37 0.04
C HIS A 10 1.94 29.07 -0.04
N ALA A 11 1.52 28.49 1.10
CA ALA A 11 0.79 27.23 1.12
C ALA A 11 -0.52 27.33 0.31
N LYS A 12 -0.61 26.55 -0.78
CA LYS A 12 -1.82 26.42 -1.62
C LYS A 12 -2.94 25.68 -0.88
N LYS A 13 -2.64 25.05 0.27
CA LYS A 13 -3.60 24.34 1.17
C LYS A 13 -4.47 23.31 0.44
N HIS A 14 -3.96 22.73 -0.65
CA HIS A 14 -4.58 21.55 -1.24
C HIS A 14 -4.00 20.32 -0.54
N PRO A 15 -4.84 19.47 0.06
CA PRO A 15 -4.37 18.26 0.69
C PRO A 15 -3.85 17.27 -0.35
N VAL A 16 -2.64 16.76 -0.13
CA VAL A 16 -2.06 15.65 -0.89
C VAL A 16 -1.89 14.46 0.05
N TYR A 17 -2.51 13.34 -0.29
CA TYR A 17 -2.41 12.09 0.46
C TYR A 17 -1.46 11.13 -0.26
N LEU A 18 -0.42 10.66 0.45
CA LEU A 18 0.54 9.68 -0.07
C LEU A 18 0.28 8.31 0.57
N GLN A 19 -0.05 7.32 -0.27
CA GLN A 19 -0.30 5.93 0.15
C GLN A 19 0.80 5.00 -0.33
N HIS A 20 1.45 4.31 0.61
CA HIS A 20 2.49 3.33 0.31
C HIS A 20 1.89 2.00 -0.20
N GLY A 21 2.77 1.14 -0.73
CA GLY A 21 2.42 -0.17 -1.26
C GLY A 21 2.46 -1.29 -0.22
N LEU A 22 2.43 -2.52 -0.71
CA LEU A 22 2.41 -3.74 0.10
C LEU A 22 3.68 -3.88 0.96
N VAL A 23 3.50 -4.23 2.24
CA VAL A 23 4.58 -4.42 3.24
C VAL A 23 5.52 -3.21 3.41
N ALA A 24 5.06 -2.01 3.06
CA ALA A 24 5.78 -0.76 3.25
C ALA A 24 5.16 0.06 4.39
N THR A 25 5.71 1.24 4.62
CA THR A 25 5.10 2.29 5.45
C THR A 25 5.21 3.63 4.73
N CYS A 26 4.61 4.68 5.30
CA CYS A 26 4.72 6.03 4.78
C CYS A 26 6.16 6.57 4.71
N ASN A 27 7.10 5.93 5.43
CA ASN A 27 8.52 6.30 5.39
C ASN A 27 9.14 6.17 3.99
N ASN A 28 8.55 5.38 3.08
CA ASN A 28 8.96 5.33 1.68
C ASN A 28 8.94 6.71 0.99
N PHE A 29 8.07 7.62 1.44
CA PHE A 29 7.97 8.98 0.91
C PHE A 29 8.88 9.99 1.62
N LEU A 30 9.72 9.51 2.55
CA LEU A 30 10.64 10.30 3.39
C LEU A 30 12.11 9.84 3.29
N ALA A 31 12.36 8.70 2.64
CA ALA A 31 13.66 8.03 2.68
C ALA A 31 14.81 8.81 2.01
N LEU A 32 14.51 9.72 1.08
CA LEU A 32 15.50 10.54 0.34
C LEU A 32 15.76 11.90 1.00
N GLN A 33 15.38 12.09 2.27
CA GLN A 33 15.47 13.37 2.97
C GLN A 33 14.81 14.49 2.16
N LYS A 34 15.46 15.65 1.95
CA LYS A 34 14.92 16.82 1.22
C LYS A 34 14.40 16.50 -0.19
N ASP A 35 14.96 15.48 -0.84
CA ASP A 35 14.60 15.10 -2.21
C ASP A 35 13.41 14.11 -2.23
N SER A 36 12.88 13.74 -1.07
CA SER A 36 11.72 12.85 -1.01
C SER A 36 10.45 13.57 -1.43
N LEU A 37 9.56 12.83 -2.09
CA LEU A 37 8.30 13.34 -2.63
C LEU A 37 7.49 14.16 -1.61
N ALA A 38 7.43 13.73 -0.35
CA ALA A 38 6.70 14.45 0.69
C ALA A 38 7.28 15.85 0.94
N PHE A 39 8.60 16.01 0.95
CA PHE A 39 9.25 17.31 1.17
C PHE A 39 9.18 18.19 -0.07
N VAL A 40 9.37 17.61 -1.26
CA VAL A 40 9.19 18.34 -2.53
C VAL A 40 7.78 18.92 -2.66
N LEU A 41 6.75 18.16 -2.30
CA LEU A 41 5.36 18.63 -2.28
C LEU A 41 5.13 19.69 -1.20
N TRP A 42 5.70 19.50 -0.01
CA TRP A 42 5.60 20.46 1.08
C TRP A 42 6.22 21.82 0.71
N ASP A 43 7.42 21.81 0.13
CA ASP A 43 8.13 23.01 -0.32
C ASP A 43 7.39 23.71 -1.47
N ALA A 44 6.70 22.92 -2.32
CA ALA A 44 5.78 23.44 -3.34
C ALA A 44 4.46 24.02 -2.77
N GLY A 45 4.26 23.96 -1.45
CA GLY A 45 3.15 24.57 -0.74
C GLY A 45 1.91 23.69 -0.58
N TYR A 46 2.01 22.37 -0.78
CA TYR A 46 0.92 21.43 -0.52
C TYR A 46 0.80 21.08 0.97
N ASP A 47 -0.41 20.67 1.40
CA ASP A 47 -0.62 20.11 2.73
C ASP A 47 -0.47 18.58 2.64
N VAL A 48 0.67 18.06 3.12
CA VAL A 48 1.07 16.67 2.86
C VAL A 48 0.66 15.75 4.01
N TRP A 49 -0.16 14.76 3.67
CA TRP A 49 -0.66 13.71 4.54
C TRP A 49 -0.03 12.36 4.15
N LEU A 50 0.53 11.69 5.14
CA LEU A 50 1.27 10.44 4.99
C LEU A 50 0.45 9.30 5.58
N GLY A 51 -0.07 8.43 4.72
CA GLY A 51 -0.95 7.35 5.12
C GLY A 51 -0.23 6.07 5.52
N ASN A 52 -0.73 5.39 6.55
CA ASN A 52 -0.45 4.00 6.85
C ASN A 52 -1.78 3.25 6.95
N TYR A 53 -1.87 2.05 6.39
CA TYR A 53 -3.09 1.23 6.47
C TYR A 53 -3.02 0.23 7.64
N ARG A 54 -4.17 -0.25 8.09
CA ARG A 54 -4.30 -1.17 9.24
C ARG A 54 -3.36 -2.39 9.15
N GLY A 55 -2.72 -2.73 10.27
CA GLY A 55 -1.81 -3.87 10.36
C GLY A 55 -0.39 -3.62 9.81
N THR A 56 -0.09 -2.39 9.41
CA THR A 56 1.29 -1.91 9.32
C THR A 56 1.76 -1.48 10.72
N TYR A 57 3.07 -1.51 10.98
CA TYR A 57 3.65 -1.20 12.28
C TYR A 57 3.14 0.12 12.90
N PRO A 58 3.01 1.25 12.16
CA PRO A 58 2.46 2.49 12.70
C PRO A 58 0.94 2.49 12.92
N SER A 59 0.24 1.40 12.60
CA SER A 59 -1.22 1.28 12.57
C SER A 59 -1.69 -0.08 13.10
N GLU A 60 -1.09 -0.47 14.23
CA GLU A 60 -1.32 -1.73 14.94
C GLU A 60 -2.13 -1.57 16.25
N GLU A 61 -3.01 -0.57 16.30
CA GLU A 61 -3.90 -0.33 17.44
C GLU A 61 -5.36 -0.58 17.07
N HIS A 62 -6.15 -0.99 18.06
CA HIS A 62 -7.59 -1.20 17.88
C HIS A 62 -8.33 -0.93 19.20
N VAL A 63 -9.54 -0.38 19.11
CA VAL A 63 -10.33 0.04 20.30
C VAL A 63 -10.67 -1.15 21.22
N ASN A 64 -10.95 -2.32 20.62
CA ASN A 64 -11.48 -3.50 21.32
C ASN A 64 -10.62 -4.77 21.18
N LEU A 65 -9.55 -4.74 20.39
CA LEU A 65 -8.75 -5.92 20.05
C LEU A 65 -7.28 -5.56 20.24
N THR A 66 -6.46 -6.57 20.41
CA THR A 66 -5.01 -6.45 20.47
C THR A 66 -4.38 -7.20 19.30
N THR A 67 -3.10 -6.93 19.01
CA THR A 67 -2.34 -7.69 18.00
C THR A 67 -2.23 -9.19 18.31
N ARG A 68 -2.59 -9.63 19.52
CA ARG A 68 -2.62 -11.06 19.90
C ARG A 68 -3.93 -11.76 19.52
N ASP A 69 -4.97 -11.00 19.19
CA ASP A 69 -6.25 -11.55 18.79
C ASP A 69 -6.23 -11.87 17.29
N GLN A 70 -6.54 -13.11 16.90
CA GLN A 70 -6.56 -13.52 15.48
C GLN A 70 -7.47 -12.60 14.63
N LYS A 71 -8.62 -12.21 15.19
CA LYS A 71 -9.58 -11.31 14.54
C LYS A 71 -9.01 -9.93 14.19
N PHE A 72 -7.98 -9.48 14.90
CA PHE A 72 -7.26 -8.24 14.58
C PHE A 72 -6.66 -8.30 13.16
N TRP A 73 -6.17 -9.47 12.75
CA TRP A 73 -5.47 -9.70 11.49
C TRP A 73 -6.37 -10.17 10.35
N GLU A 74 -7.68 -10.32 10.58
CA GLU A 74 -8.66 -10.70 9.57
C GLU A 74 -9.06 -9.50 8.67
N THR A 75 -8.06 -8.79 8.18
CA THR A 75 -8.19 -7.57 7.38
C THR A 75 -7.75 -7.83 5.95
N SER A 76 -8.48 -7.28 4.98
CA SER A 76 -8.21 -7.42 3.55
C SER A 76 -8.08 -6.05 2.90
N MET A 77 -7.72 -6.03 1.61
CA MET A 77 -7.74 -4.77 0.83
C MET A 77 -9.13 -4.12 0.77
N ASP A 78 -10.23 -4.89 0.92
CA ASP A 78 -11.58 -4.32 1.00
C ASP A 78 -11.71 -3.41 2.22
N ASP A 79 -11.17 -3.84 3.36
CA ASP A 79 -11.22 -3.09 4.61
C ASP A 79 -10.38 -1.80 4.53
N VAL A 80 -9.23 -1.86 3.86
CA VAL A 80 -8.42 -0.65 3.62
C VAL A 80 -9.16 0.32 2.71
N ALA A 81 -9.70 -0.17 1.59
CA ALA A 81 -10.38 0.67 0.61
C ALA A 81 -11.70 1.27 1.11
N LEU A 82 -12.48 0.52 1.92
CA LEU A 82 -13.84 0.89 2.30
C LEU A 82 -13.97 1.38 3.75
N ILE A 83 -12.91 1.29 4.55
CA ILE A 83 -12.92 1.77 5.95
C ILE A 83 -11.75 2.71 6.21
N ASP A 84 -10.51 2.30 5.93
CA ASP A 84 -9.34 3.16 6.19
C ASP A 84 -9.38 4.43 5.33
N LEU A 85 -9.52 4.28 4.00
CA LEU A 85 -9.50 5.42 3.09
C LEU A 85 -10.61 6.44 3.38
N PRO A 86 -11.90 6.07 3.54
CA PRO A 86 -12.94 7.03 3.92
C PRO A 86 -12.63 7.74 5.24
N ALA A 87 -12.23 7.01 6.29
CA ALA A 87 -11.92 7.61 7.60
C ALA A 87 -10.75 8.60 7.51
N ILE A 88 -9.70 8.25 6.76
CA ILE A 88 -8.56 9.10 6.51
C ILE A 88 -8.98 10.34 5.70
N PHE A 89 -9.69 10.17 4.59
CA PHE A 89 -10.10 11.26 3.73
C PHE A 89 -11.01 12.26 4.44
N HIS A 90 -11.99 11.78 5.21
CA HIS A 90 -12.82 12.67 6.03
C HIS A 90 -12.02 13.41 7.09
N THR A 91 -11.02 12.76 7.70
CA THR A 91 -10.11 13.42 8.65
C THR A 91 -9.31 14.53 7.96
N ILE A 92 -8.74 14.25 6.78
CA ILE A 92 -7.99 15.24 5.99
C ILE A 92 -8.88 16.44 5.64
N LEU A 93 -10.10 16.19 5.15
CA LEU A 93 -11.02 17.25 4.73
C LEU A 93 -11.49 18.09 5.92
N ALA A 94 -11.73 17.48 7.07
CA ALA A 94 -12.10 18.19 8.30
C ALA A 94 -11.01 19.16 8.79
N HIS A 95 -9.75 18.88 8.48
CA HIS A 95 -8.60 19.75 8.78
C HIS A 95 -8.20 20.66 7.61
N SER A 96 -8.87 20.53 6.46
CA SER A 96 -8.62 21.33 5.27
C SER A 96 -9.57 22.53 5.18
N LYS A 97 -9.33 23.42 4.20
CA LYS A 97 -10.28 24.49 3.90
C LYS A 97 -11.62 23.89 3.40
N PRO A 98 -12.75 24.60 3.59
CA PRO A 98 -14.00 24.26 2.93
C PRO A 98 -13.81 24.03 1.43
N ASP A 99 -14.54 23.06 0.88
CA ASP A 99 -14.51 22.67 -0.54
C ASP A 99 -13.16 22.15 -1.06
N SER A 100 -12.21 21.84 -0.16
CA SER A 100 -10.95 21.19 -0.55
C SER A 100 -11.24 19.81 -1.15
N LYS A 101 -10.42 19.44 -2.14
CA LYS A 101 -10.38 18.09 -2.69
C LYS A 101 -8.98 17.51 -2.53
N ILE A 102 -8.90 16.21 -2.28
CA ILE A 102 -7.64 15.50 -2.03
C ILE A 102 -6.98 15.11 -3.34
N ILE A 103 -5.70 15.41 -3.49
CA ILE A 103 -4.86 14.79 -4.51
C ILE A 103 -4.33 13.49 -3.91
N TYR A 104 -4.69 12.37 -4.48
CA TYR A 104 -4.24 11.06 -4.00
C TYR A 104 -3.06 10.60 -4.84
N ILE A 105 -1.96 10.23 -4.19
CA ILE A 105 -0.79 9.62 -4.83
C ILE A 105 -0.54 8.26 -4.19
N GLY A 106 -0.72 7.19 -4.96
CA GLY A 106 -0.50 5.82 -4.50
C GLY A 106 0.69 5.18 -5.18
N HIS A 107 1.41 4.32 -4.48
CA HIS A 107 2.46 3.48 -5.05
C HIS A 107 2.11 1.98 -4.93
N SER A 108 2.29 1.21 -6.00
CA SER A 108 2.09 -0.25 -6.00
C SER A 108 0.70 -0.62 -5.44
N LEU A 109 0.59 -1.41 -4.37
CA LEU A 109 -0.69 -1.76 -3.76
C LEU A 109 -1.52 -0.54 -3.29
N GLY A 110 -0.87 0.58 -2.98
CA GLY A 110 -1.55 1.83 -2.69
C GLY A 110 -2.47 2.26 -3.86
N THR A 111 -2.05 2.02 -5.10
CA THR A 111 -2.91 2.30 -6.27
C THR A 111 -4.13 1.40 -6.31
N THR A 112 -3.99 0.13 -5.90
CA THR A 112 -5.10 -0.83 -5.82
C THR A 112 -6.17 -0.30 -4.88
N PHE A 113 -5.79 0.20 -3.70
CA PHE A 113 -6.75 0.75 -2.74
C PHE A 113 -7.53 1.93 -3.32
N ALA A 114 -6.86 2.82 -4.07
CA ALA A 114 -7.51 3.93 -4.76
C ALA A 114 -8.54 3.46 -5.79
N LEU A 115 -8.15 2.49 -6.63
CA LEU A 115 -9.03 1.90 -7.64
C LEU A 115 -10.23 1.21 -6.98
N MET A 116 -10.00 0.42 -5.93
CA MET A 116 -11.07 -0.26 -5.18
C MET A 116 -12.05 0.75 -4.55
N TYR A 117 -11.52 1.77 -3.86
CA TYR A 117 -12.33 2.83 -3.25
C TYR A 117 -13.20 3.54 -4.29
N ALA A 118 -12.61 3.97 -5.41
CA ALA A 118 -13.34 4.71 -6.44
C ALA A 118 -14.29 3.83 -7.27
N SER A 119 -14.03 2.53 -7.43
CA SER A 119 -14.98 1.61 -8.06
C SER A 119 -16.21 1.36 -7.18
N GLU A 120 -16.04 1.29 -5.86
CA GLU A 120 -17.12 0.96 -4.93
C GLU A 120 -17.91 2.19 -4.47
N LEU A 121 -17.23 3.32 -4.27
CA LEU A 121 -17.78 4.59 -3.80
C LEU A 121 -17.57 5.72 -4.84
N PRO A 122 -18.04 5.56 -6.10
CA PRO A 122 -17.72 6.49 -7.19
C PRO A 122 -18.24 7.92 -6.95
N ASP A 123 -19.44 8.08 -6.38
CA ASP A 123 -20.04 9.39 -6.11
C ASP A 123 -19.24 10.17 -5.06
N GLU A 124 -18.81 9.48 -4.01
CA GLU A 124 -17.97 10.07 -2.96
C GLU A 124 -16.58 10.42 -3.53
N ALA A 125 -15.94 9.47 -4.23
CA ALA A 125 -14.63 9.66 -4.83
C ALA A 125 -14.61 10.86 -5.79
N LYS A 126 -15.61 10.98 -6.67
CA LYS A 126 -15.79 12.13 -7.59
C LYS A 126 -15.96 13.45 -6.84
N THR A 127 -16.62 13.40 -5.69
CA THR A 127 -16.87 14.58 -4.87
C THR A 127 -15.59 15.05 -4.18
N ILE A 128 -14.86 14.14 -3.52
CA ILE A 128 -13.80 14.52 -2.59
C ILE A 128 -12.38 14.38 -3.15
N ILE A 129 -12.17 13.57 -4.18
CA ILE A 129 -10.85 13.39 -4.80
C ILE A 129 -10.72 14.31 -6.01
N LYS A 130 -9.62 15.05 -6.05
CA LYS A 130 -9.29 15.95 -7.16
C LYS A 130 -8.75 15.18 -8.36
N MET A 131 -7.84 14.25 -8.09
CA MET A 131 -7.22 13.36 -9.06
C MET A 131 -6.48 12.22 -8.35
N PHE A 132 -6.32 11.11 -9.05
CA PHE A 132 -5.42 10.02 -8.70
C PHE A 132 -4.11 10.14 -9.48
N VAL A 133 -2.98 9.97 -8.79
CA VAL A 133 -1.66 9.76 -9.40
C VAL A 133 -1.20 8.37 -8.95
N LEU A 134 -1.21 7.42 -9.88
CA LEU A 134 -0.93 6.02 -9.61
C LEU A 134 0.48 5.69 -10.09
N LEU A 135 1.40 5.52 -9.13
CA LEU A 135 2.81 5.19 -9.37
C LEU A 135 2.98 3.67 -9.35
N CYS A 136 3.41 3.10 -10.48
CA CYS A 136 3.57 1.65 -10.69
C CYS A 136 2.32 0.87 -10.27
N PRO A 137 1.18 1.05 -10.96
CA PRO A 137 -0.10 0.56 -10.45
C PRO A 137 -0.21 -0.96 -10.40
N ALA A 138 -0.66 -1.47 -9.26
CA ALA A 138 -1.05 -2.87 -9.11
C ALA A 138 -2.56 -3.03 -9.41
N TYR A 139 -2.89 -3.43 -10.65
CA TYR A 139 -4.28 -3.72 -11.07
C TYR A 139 -4.47 -5.20 -11.37
N THR A 140 -4.16 -5.65 -12.58
CA THR A 140 -4.10 -7.07 -12.92
C THR A 140 -2.66 -7.40 -13.30
N LEU A 141 -2.06 -8.30 -12.53
CA LEU A 141 -0.62 -8.59 -12.56
C LEU A 141 -0.33 -9.94 -13.21
N LYS A 142 -1.15 -10.35 -14.19
CA LYS A 142 -0.96 -11.62 -14.94
C LYS A 142 0.42 -11.70 -15.59
N ASN A 143 0.92 -10.57 -16.05
CA ASN A 143 2.20 -10.45 -16.74
C ASN A 143 3.38 -10.22 -15.78
N MET A 144 3.18 -10.30 -14.46
CA MET A 144 4.25 -10.20 -13.46
C MET A 144 5.42 -11.12 -13.83
N ILE A 145 6.63 -10.55 -13.81
CA ILE A 145 7.89 -11.25 -14.06
C ILE A 145 8.52 -11.67 -12.72
N SER A 146 8.30 -10.87 -11.68
CA SER A 146 8.81 -11.08 -10.33
C SER A 146 8.57 -12.49 -9.81
N PRO A 147 9.53 -13.10 -9.08
CA PRO A 147 9.37 -14.40 -8.43
C PRO A 147 8.17 -14.48 -7.49
N TYR A 148 7.62 -13.35 -7.01
CA TYR A 148 6.37 -13.32 -6.25
C TYR A 148 5.23 -14.08 -6.95
N LYS A 149 5.24 -14.12 -8.29
CA LYS A 149 4.26 -14.86 -9.09
C LYS A 149 4.19 -16.36 -8.79
N VAL A 150 5.31 -16.98 -8.41
CA VAL A 150 5.37 -18.41 -8.09
C VAL A 150 4.55 -18.72 -6.83
N PHE A 151 4.47 -17.78 -5.89
CA PHE A 151 3.80 -17.99 -4.61
C PHE A 151 2.30 -17.66 -4.64
N ALA A 152 1.84 -16.88 -5.62
CA ALA A 152 0.44 -16.41 -5.69
C ALA A 152 -0.62 -17.54 -5.65
N PRO A 153 -0.46 -18.70 -6.35
CA PRO A 153 -1.45 -19.77 -6.29
C PRO A 153 -1.64 -20.42 -4.91
N PHE A 154 -0.68 -20.24 -3.99
CA PHE A 154 -0.68 -20.88 -2.67
C PHE A 154 -1.25 -20.00 -1.56
N GLY A 155 -1.73 -18.79 -1.88
CA GLY A 155 -2.14 -17.80 -0.88
C GLY A 155 -3.17 -18.32 0.13
N ASN A 156 -4.23 -19.01 -0.30
CA ASN A 156 -5.25 -19.55 0.60
C ASN A 156 -4.66 -20.59 1.57
N TRP A 157 -3.80 -21.49 1.08
CA TRP A 157 -3.13 -22.47 1.92
C TRP A 157 -2.22 -21.80 2.97
N VAL A 158 -1.53 -20.72 2.60
CA VAL A 158 -0.74 -19.93 3.54
C VAL A 158 -1.62 -19.26 4.60
N VAL A 159 -2.75 -18.66 4.21
CA VAL A 159 -3.72 -18.06 5.14
C VAL A 159 -4.21 -19.08 6.15
N ASP A 160 -4.67 -20.24 5.68
CA ASP A 160 -5.22 -21.29 6.54
C ASP A 160 -4.13 -21.82 7.49
N THR A 161 -2.92 -22.07 6.98
CA THR A 161 -1.79 -22.56 7.80
C THR A 161 -1.37 -21.55 8.87
N VAL A 162 -1.26 -20.25 8.51
CA VAL A 162 -0.90 -19.20 9.47
C VAL A 162 -1.95 -19.08 10.56
N ARG A 163 -3.23 -19.12 10.17
CA ARG A 163 -4.36 -19.06 11.10
C ARG A 163 -4.37 -20.24 12.06
N ASP A 164 -4.22 -21.46 11.55
CA ASP A 164 -4.23 -22.69 12.35
C ASP A 164 -3.08 -22.74 13.36
N LEU A 165 -1.91 -22.22 12.97
CA LEU A 165 -0.73 -22.13 13.83
C LEU A 165 -0.71 -20.89 14.72
N ARG A 166 -1.69 -19.99 14.61
CA ARG A 166 -1.76 -18.68 15.32
C ARG A 166 -0.52 -17.81 15.11
N LEU A 167 -0.02 -17.78 13.87
CA LEU A 167 1.15 -17.00 13.46
C LEU A 167 0.74 -15.69 12.75
N ASP A 168 -0.44 -15.15 13.06
CA ASP A 168 -1.05 -14.04 12.30
C ASP A 168 -0.18 -12.78 12.21
N ARG A 169 0.70 -12.61 13.21
CA ARG A 169 1.64 -11.48 13.33
C ARG A 169 2.93 -11.66 12.53
N ILE A 170 3.14 -12.79 11.85
CA ILE A 170 4.44 -13.18 11.26
C ILE A 170 5.04 -12.12 10.34
N VAL A 171 4.22 -11.35 9.63
CA VAL A 171 4.69 -10.31 8.70
C VAL A 171 4.96 -8.98 9.40
N SER A 172 4.19 -8.66 10.43
CA SER A 172 4.40 -7.49 11.28
C SER A 172 5.64 -7.66 12.16
N GLU A 173 5.74 -8.80 12.87
CA GLU A 173 6.89 -9.16 13.70
C GLU A 173 8.15 -9.43 12.88
N ALA A 174 8.04 -9.65 11.57
CA ALA A 174 9.21 -9.76 10.71
C ALA A 174 10.05 -8.47 10.64
N GLN A 175 9.55 -7.34 11.17
CA GLN A 175 10.40 -6.18 11.42
C GLN A 175 11.47 -6.46 12.48
N GLU A 176 11.21 -7.32 13.48
CA GLU A 176 12.26 -7.81 14.40
C GLU A 176 13.25 -8.74 13.69
N LEU A 177 12.81 -9.35 12.58
CA LEU A 177 13.67 -10.01 11.59
C LEU A 177 14.41 -9.02 10.68
N ALA A 178 14.35 -7.69 10.88
CA ALA A 178 15.27 -6.74 10.23
C ALA A 178 16.75 -7.06 10.52
N ARG A 179 17.03 -7.93 11.50
CA ARG A 179 18.34 -8.58 11.67
C ARG A 179 18.78 -9.40 10.44
N LEU A 180 17.87 -9.90 9.62
CA LEU A 180 18.18 -10.61 8.37
C LEU A 180 18.68 -9.67 7.28
N THR A 181 18.28 -8.39 7.31
CA THR A 181 18.80 -7.36 6.39
C THR A 181 19.98 -6.60 6.99
N ALA A 182 20.26 -6.75 8.29
CA ALA A 182 21.42 -6.14 8.94
C ALA A 182 22.77 -6.47 8.26
N PRO A 183 23.03 -7.72 7.79
CA PRO A 183 24.26 -8.04 7.08
C PRO A 183 24.42 -7.21 5.79
N CYS A 184 23.34 -6.82 5.11
CA CYS A 184 23.39 -5.97 3.92
C CYS A 184 24.14 -4.64 4.13
N MET A 185 24.26 -4.18 5.38
CA MET A 185 24.91 -2.93 5.76
C MET A 185 26.34 -3.13 6.31
N GLU A 186 26.84 -4.37 6.43
CA GLU A 186 28.14 -4.65 7.06
C GLU A 186 29.33 -4.40 6.14
N SER A 187 29.16 -4.52 4.82
CA SER A 187 30.23 -4.28 3.85
C SER A 187 29.71 -3.96 2.44
N PRO A 188 30.48 -3.23 1.61
CA PRO A 188 30.08 -2.94 0.23
C PRO A 188 29.77 -4.17 -0.65
N PRO A 189 30.49 -5.31 -0.56
CA PRO A 189 30.12 -6.53 -1.28
C PRO A 189 28.75 -7.08 -0.88
N LEU A 190 28.43 -7.08 0.41
CA LEU A 190 27.17 -7.62 0.93
C LEU A 190 26.00 -6.70 0.58
N MET A 191 26.21 -5.38 0.62
CA MET A 191 25.27 -4.41 0.09
C MET A 191 24.94 -4.67 -1.38
N ARG A 192 25.96 -4.91 -2.23
CA ARG A 192 25.73 -5.28 -3.64
C ARG A 192 24.92 -6.56 -3.78
N LEU A 193 25.22 -7.59 -2.99
CA LEU A 193 24.44 -8.84 -3.02
C LEU A 193 22.97 -8.60 -2.66
N CYS A 194 22.69 -7.83 -1.60
CA CYS A 194 21.33 -7.50 -1.22
C CYS A 194 20.60 -6.68 -2.28
N MET A 195 21.30 -5.76 -2.95
CA MET A 195 20.72 -5.05 -4.09
C MET A 195 20.42 -5.97 -5.28
N GLN A 196 21.26 -6.97 -5.55
CA GLN A 196 20.97 -7.96 -6.59
C GLN A 196 19.76 -8.84 -6.22
N LEU A 197 19.64 -9.23 -4.95
CA LEU A 197 18.46 -9.94 -4.45
C LEU A 197 17.21 -9.07 -4.54
N TYR A 198 17.30 -7.78 -4.23
CA TYR A 198 16.20 -6.83 -4.39
C TYR A 198 15.80 -6.68 -5.87
N ASN A 199 16.79 -6.49 -6.75
CA ASN A 199 16.58 -6.36 -8.20
C ASN A 199 15.95 -7.63 -8.81
N LEU A 200 16.18 -8.82 -8.23
CA LEU A 200 15.50 -10.05 -8.64
C LEU A 200 13.98 -9.98 -8.46
N PHE A 201 13.49 -9.26 -7.44
CA PHE A 201 12.05 -9.14 -7.17
C PHE A 201 11.39 -7.95 -7.85
N TYR A 202 12.13 -6.85 -8.08
CA TYR A 202 11.54 -5.59 -8.56
C TYR A 202 12.05 -5.14 -9.93
N GLY A 203 13.22 -5.58 -10.39
CA GLY A 203 13.76 -5.30 -11.71
C GLY A 203 15.23 -4.83 -11.72
N PRO A 204 15.90 -4.82 -12.89
CA PRO A 204 17.36 -4.72 -13.04
C PRO A 204 17.96 -3.31 -12.80
N LYS A 205 17.16 -2.29 -12.48
CA LYS A 205 17.61 -0.90 -12.29
C LYS A 205 17.09 -0.25 -11.01
N ALA A 206 16.73 -1.03 -10.01
CA ALA A 206 16.31 -0.46 -8.73
C ALA A 206 17.52 -0.07 -7.85
N ASP A 207 18.53 0.57 -8.45
CA ASP A 207 19.76 0.94 -7.78
C ASP A 207 19.54 2.21 -6.95
N PHE A 208 19.59 2.05 -5.63
CA PHE A 208 19.64 3.17 -4.70
C PHE A 208 21.07 3.69 -4.55
N GLY A 209 21.21 4.98 -4.24
CA GLY A 209 22.48 5.49 -3.70
C GLY A 209 22.87 4.69 -2.45
N PRO A 210 24.16 4.37 -2.25
CA PRO A 210 24.61 3.54 -1.12
C PRO A 210 24.19 4.09 0.25
N GLU A 211 23.97 5.40 0.35
CA GLU A 211 23.48 6.09 1.53
C GLU A 211 21.98 5.86 1.83
N ILE A 212 21.17 5.51 0.82
CA ILE A 212 19.72 5.29 0.94
C ILE A 212 19.40 3.84 1.31
N VAL A 213 20.21 2.89 0.83
CA VAL A 213 20.08 1.45 1.11
C VAL A 213 19.84 1.16 2.61
N PRO A 214 20.69 1.61 3.56
CA PRO A 214 20.47 1.32 4.98
C PRO A 214 19.19 1.94 5.55
N VAL A 215 18.77 3.10 5.03
CA VAL A 215 17.53 3.77 5.45
C VAL A 215 16.33 2.96 5.01
N TYR A 216 16.34 2.48 3.76
CA TYR A 216 15.26 1.72 3.16
C TYR A 216 15.09 0.32 3.79
N PHE A 217 16.18 -0.45 3.91
CA PHE A 217 16.10 -1.83 4.40
C PHE A 217 15.80 -1.97 5.90
N ARG A 218 16.01 -0.91 6.70
CA ARG A 218 15.57 -0.88 8.11
C ARG A 218 14.07 -0.70 8.27
N GLN A 219 13.38 -0.21 7.24
CA GLN A 219 11.95 0.09 7.28
C GLN A 219 11.10 -1.07 6.74
N LEU A 220 11.74 -2.12 6.22
CA LEU A 220 11.08 -3.29 5.64
C LEU A 220 11.34 -4.54 6.50
N PRO A 221 10.32 -5.41 6.69
CA PRO A 221 8.93 -5.20 6.31
C PRO A 221 8.22 -4.15 7.19
N GLY A 222 7.30 -3.39 6.60
CA GLY A 222 6.45 -2.41 7.30
C GLY A 222 5.24 -2.99 8.01
N GLY A 223 5.04 -4.31 7.94
CA GLY A 223 3.87 -5.03 8.44
C GLY A 223 2.70 -5.06 7.44
N THR A 224 1.90 -6.13 7.52
CA THR A 224 0.60 -6.30 6.85
C THR A 224 -0.07 -7.55 7.40
N SER A 225 -1.37 -7.75 7.14
CA SER A 225 -2.02 -9.04 7.37
C SER A 225 -1.71 -10.04 6.25
N ILE A 226 -1.72 -11.34 6.59
CA ILE A 226 -1.64 -12.43 5.61
C ILE A 226 -2.86 -12.44 4.69
N GLN A 227 -4.01 -11.96 5.17
CA GLN A 227 -5.22 -11.84 4.36
C GLN A 227 -5.08 -10.74 3.27
N ILE A 228 -4.41 -9.61 3.54
CA ILE A 228 -4.03 -8.65 2.49
C ILE A 228 -3.06 -9.27 1.48
N LEU A 229 -2.07 -10.06 1.93
CA LEU A 229 -1.13 -10.74 1.03
C LEU A 229 -1.84 -11.73 0.09
N ASN A 230 -2.76 -12.53 0.63
CA ASN A 230 -3.58 -13.44 -0.16
C ASN A 230 -4.49 -12.68 -1.13
N HIS A 231 -5.03 -11.53 -0.71
CA HIS A 231 -5.80 -10.69 -1.62
C HIS A 231 -4.93 -10.12 -2.74
N ALA A 232 -3.71 -9.68 -2.46
CA ALA A 232 -2.78 -9.20 -3.48
C ALA A 232 -2.40 -10.32 -4.47
N ALA A 233 -2.36 -11.58 -4.02
CA ALA A 233 -2.14 -12.74 -4.89
C ALA A 233 -3.26 -12.91 -5.94
N ASP A 234 -4.51 -12.53 -5.62
CA ASP A 234 -5.59 -12.51 -6.62
C ASP A 234 -5.27 -11.57 -7.78
N LEU A 235 -4.62 -10.42 -7.54
CA LEU A 235 -4.18 -9.51 -8.60
C LEU A 235 -3.17 -10.19 -9.52
N VAL A 236 -2.25 -10.98 -8.97
CA VAL A 236 -1.24 -11.76 -9.71
C VAL A 236 -1.87 -12.88 -10.55
N LEU A 237 -2.93 -13.50 -10.03
CA LEU A 237 -3.77 -14.43 -10.78
C LEU A 237 -4.66 -13.70 -11.81
N GLY A 238 -4.65 -12.36 -11.80
CA GLY A 238 -5.35 -11.52 -12.74
C GLY A 238 -6.81 -11.24 -12.39
N ASN A 239 -7.15 -11.38 -11.12
CA ASN A 239 -8.48 -11.15 -10.58
C ASN A 239 -8.49 -9.84 -9.80
N PHE A 240 -8.99 -8.76 -10.40
CA PHE A 240 -9.30 -7.53 -9.67
C PHE A 240 -10.73 -7.60 -9.12
N ARG A 241 -10.86 -8.03 -7.86
CA ARG A 241 -12.12 -8.35 -7.22
C ARG A 241 -12.08 -8.03 -5.73
N LYS A 242 -13.22 -8.17 -5.05
CA LYS A 242 -13.28 -8.18 -3.58
C LYS A 242 -12.59 -9.41 -3.00
N TYR A 243 -12.30 -9.41 -1.70
CA TYR A 243 -11.61 -10.53 -1.07
C TYR A 243 -12.41 -11.82 -1.18
N ASN A 244 -11.79 -12.87 -1.71
CA ASN A 244 -12.45 -14.13 -1.93
C ASN A 244 -12.35 -15.05 -0.69
N TYR A 245 -13.35 -14.97 0.18
CA TYR A 245 -13.49 -15.83 1.36
C TYR A 245 -13.88 -17.27 0.97
N PRO A 246 -13.92 -18.22 1.94
CA PRO A 246 -14.57 -19.50 1.73
C PRO A 246 -16.02 -19.35 1.23
N PRO A 247 -16.54 -20.28 0.40
CA PRO A 247 -17.82 -20.12 -0.29
C PRO A 247 -19.01 -19.77 0.62
N GLN A 248 -19.07 -20.32 1.83
CA GLN A 248 -20.13 -20.06 2.80
C GLN A 248 -20.09 -18.61 3.29
N VAL A 249 -18.90 -18.07 3.51
CA VAL A 249 -18.69 -16.68 3.95
C VAL A 249 -18.96 -15.72 2.80
N ASN A 250 -18.56 -16.06 1.57
CA ASN A 250 -18.90 -15.27 0.39
C ASN A 250 -20.43 -15.18 0.20
N TRP A 251 -21.17 -16.27 0.42
CA TRP A 251 -22.63 -16.23 0.33
C TRP A 251 -23.23 -15.25 1.34
N GLN A 252 -22.74 -15.25 2.58
CA GLN A 252 -23.20 -14.34 3.62
C GLN A 252 -22.83 -12.87 3.32
N LYS A 253 -21.64 -12.62 2.77
CA LYS A 253 -21.13 -11.26 2.50
C LYS A 253 -21.61 -10.67 1.18
N TYR A 254 -21.71 -11.49 0.14
CA TYR A 254 -21.87 -11.05 -1.25
C TYR A 254 -23.08 -11.66 -1.95
N GLY A 255 -23.76 -12.64 -1.36
CA GLY A 255 -24.86 -13.34 -2.03
C GLY A 255 -24.41 -14.22 -3.21
N SER A 256 -23.15 -14.66 -3.22
CA SER A 256 -22.54 -15.52 -4.24
C SER A 256 -21.46 -16.40 -3.62
N SER A 257 -21.16 -17.56 -4.20
CA SER A 257 -20.07 -18.44 -3.73
C SER A 257 -18.67 -17.89 -4.03
N LYS A 258 -18.56 -16.90 -4.94
CA LYS A 258 -17.31 -16.23 -5.32
C LYS A 258 -17.42 -14.73 -5.09
N ALA A 259 -16.32 -14.11 -4.70
CA ALA A 259 -16.26 -12.65 -4.59
C ALA A 259 -16.49 -11.97 -5.95
N PRO A 260 -17.27 -10.87 -5.98
CA PRO A 260 -17.56 -10.13 -7.21
C PRO A 260 -16.33 -9.34 -7.71
N PHE A 261 -16.21 -9.22 -9.02
CA PHE A 261 -15.22 -8.35 -9.66
C PHE A 261 -15.58 -6.88 -9.46
N LEU A 262 -14.55 -6.05 -9.35
CA LEU A 262 -14.70 -4.61 -9.20
C LEU A 262 -14.70 -3.95 -10.58
N ASP A 263 -15.67 -3.07 -10.81
CA ASP A 263 -15.82 -2.37 -12.08
C ASP A 263 -15.07 -1.04 -12.07
N VAL A 264 -13.94 -0.99 -12.77
CA VAL A 264 -13.14 0.22 -12.91
C VAL A 264 -13.77 1.26 -13.84
N SER A 265 -14.77 0.89 -14.65
CA SER A 265 -15.49 1.86 -15.50
C SER A 265 -16.35 2.85 -14.70
N ARG A 266 -16.61 2.52 -13.42
CA ARG A 266 -17.29 3.41 -12.46
C ARG A 266 -16.39 4.54 -11.96
N ILE A 267 -15.07 4.47 -12.17
CA ILE A 267 -14.13 5.48 -11.69
C ILE A 267 -14.22 6.73 -12.56
N GLU A 268 -14.82 7.80 -12.03
CA GLU A 268 -14.95 9.09 -12.72
C GLU A 268 -13.84 10.09 -12.38
N VAL A 269 -12.97 9.78 -11.41
CA VAL A 269 -11.91 10.66 -10.95
C VAL A 269 -10.79 10.72 -12.01
N PRO A 270 -10.30 11.93 -12.39
CA PRO A 270 -9.15 12.06 -13.28
C PRO A 270 -7.95 11.28 -12.75
N THR A 271 -7.40 10.38 -13.57
CA THR A 271 -6.37 9.43 -13.15
C THR A 271 -5.14 9.54 -14.06
N TYR A 272 -3.99 9.77 -13.44
CA TYR A 272 -2.68 9.79 -14.08
C TYR A 272 -1.91 8.54 -13.67
N ILE A 273 -1.33 7.86 -14.66
CA ILE A 273 -0.56 6.63 -14.43
C ILE A 273 0.89 6.92 -14.76
N VAL A 274 1.78 6.58 -13.83
CA VAL A 274 3.22 6.58 -14.03
C VAL A 274 3.69 5.15 -13.83
N TYR A 275 4.39 4.59 -14.81
CA TYR A 275 4.88 3.22 -14.75
C TYR A 275 6.29 3.14 -15.31
N SER A 276 6.98 2.02 -15.05
CA SER A 276 8.30 1.74 -15.58
C SER A 276 8.25 0.47 -16.43
N THR A 277 8.82 0.53 -17.63
CA THR A 277 8.96 -0.62 -18.54
C THR A 277 9.94 -1.68 -18.00
N GLN A 278 10.66 -1.37 -16.92
CA GLN A 278 11.61 -2.28 -16.27
C GLN A 278 11.12 -2.79 -14.90
N ASP A 279 9.87 -2.48 -14.52
CA ASP A 279 9.25 -2.97 -13.30
C ASP A 279 8.82 -4.43 -13.48
N TRP A 280 9.39 -5.34 -12.68
CA TRP A 280 9.06 -6.76 -12.73
C TRP A 280 7.87 -7.14 -11.86
N ALA A 281 7.53 -6.31 -10.87
CA ALA A 281 6.43 -6.57 -9.93
C ALA A 281 5.10 -6.06 -10.48
N THR A 282 5.09 -4.86 -11.06
CA THR A 282 3.92 -4.26 -11.73
C THR A 282 4.27 -3.86 -13.17
N PRO A 283 4.55 -4.83 -14.05
CA PRO A 283 4.90 -4.53 -15.44
C PRO A 283 3.73 -3.88 -16.18
N GLU A 284 4.05 -3.18 -17.27
CA GLU A 284 3.07 -2.70 -18.23
C GLU A 284 2.17 -3.85 -18.71
N ALA A 285 0.86 -3.60 -18.71
CA ALA A 285 -0.17 -4.59 -19.00
C ALA A 285 -0.19 -4.98 -20.48
#